data_AF-I4BT05-F1
#
_entry.id   AF-I4BT05-F1
#
_cell.length_a   1.000
_cell.length_b   1.000
_cell.length_c   1.000
_cell.angle_alpha   90.00
_cell.angle_beta   90.00
_cell.angle_gamma   90.00
#
_symmetry.space_group_name_H-M   'P 1'
#
loop_
_entity.id
_entity.type
_entity.pdbx_description
1 polymer ?
#
loop_
_entity_poly.entity_id
_entity_poly.type
_entity_poly.pdbx_seq_one_letter_code
_entity_poly.pdbx_strand_id
1 'polypeptide(L)'
;MAELLIAVNPDDDSRLRLLLRVPLAGGDLLFRTSGTWPREKALFAYPYSQLFKLDRVRPAMVADGLAELQIRWPNVPVVFCETRQLAEEYTYRFLAAANAWAITEHTAMQRISPIRVDIAHLDQAPAAPTPSTAEVRAWARSTGLPVPDRGRLRPEIWAAWYDTNSSNRT
;
A
#
# COMPACT_ATOMS: atom_id res chain seq x y z
N MET A 1 7.54 -24.10 -12.45
CA MET A 1 7.90 -22.69 -12.18
C MET A 1 7.29 -22.36 -10.83
N ALA A 2 8.08 -22.00 -9.82
CA ALA A 2 7.54 -21.74 -8.48
C ALA A 2 7.00 -20.31 -8.45
N GLU A 3 5.73 -20.16 -8.08
CA GLU A 3 5.01 -18.88 -8.10
C GLU A 3 4.93 -18.25 -6.71
N LEU A 4 4.93 -16.92 -6.65
CA LEU A 4 4.63 -16.16 -5.44
C LEU A 4 3.16 -16.42 -5.06
N LEU A 5 2.92 -16.86 -3.83
CA LEU A 5 1.56 -17.19 -3.36
C LEU A 5 1.18 -16.35 -2.15
N ILE A 6 -0.06 -15.87 -2.14
CA ILE A 6 -0.68 -15.22 -0.98
C ILE A 6 -1.82 -16.12 -0.49
N ALA A 7 -1.83 -16.41 0.82
CA ALA A 7 -2.87 -17.18 1.48
C ALA A 7 -3.40 -16.43 2.72
N VAL A 8 -4.57 -16.83 3.23
CA VAL A 8 -5.09 -16.33 4.51
C VAL A 8 -4.34 -17.00 5.65
N ASN A 9 -3.97 -16.25 6.67
CA ASN A 9 -3.41 -16.79 7.89
C ASN A 9 -4.50 -17.53 8.68
N PRO A 10 -4.35 -18.84 8.98
CA PRO A 10 -5.35 -19.61 9.71
C PRO A 10 -5.48 -19.22 11.20
N ASP A 11 -4.57 -18.40 11.72
CA ASP A 11 -4.63 -17.83 13.06
C ASP A 11 -5.51 -16.56 13.07
N ASP A 12 -6.78 -16.72 13.47
CA ASP A 12 -7.79 -15.66 13.49
C ASP A 12 -7.50 -14.53 14.49
N ASP A 13 -6.71 -14.82 15.54
CA ASP A 13 -6.29 -13.84 16.53
C ASP A 13 -5.11 -12.98 16.04
N SER A 14 -4.49 -13.35 14.91
CA SER A 14 -3.34 -12.66 14.36
C SER A 14 -3.70 -11.34 13.69
N ARG A 15 -3.01 -10.26 14.07
CA ARG A 15 -3.09 -8.97 13.36
C ARG A 15 -2.50 -9.01 11.94
N LEU A 16 -1.77 -10.09 11.59
CA LEU A 16 -1.16 -10.34 10.29
C LEU A 16 -1.98 -11.42 9.57
N ARG A 17 -3.05 -10.99 8.89
CA ARG A 17 -4.10 -11.86 8.33
C ARG A 17 -3.69 -12.66 7.10
N LEU A 18 -2.49 -12.44 6.55
CA LEU A 18 -2.05 -13.05 5.30
C LEU A 18 -0.71 -13.75 5.46
N LEU A 19 -0.53 -14.83 4.70
CA LEU A 19 0.73 -15.53 4.50
C LEU A 19 1.23 -15.25 3.08
N LEU A 20 2.50 -14.90 2.94
CA LEU A 20 3.15 -14.65 1.66
C LEU A 20 4.28 -15.66 1.48
N ARG A 21 4.20 -16.50 0.45
CA ARG A 21 5.26 -17.43 0.05
C ARG A 21 6.04 -16.82 -1.11
N VAL A 22 7.33 -16.62 -0.90
CA VAL A 22 8.29 -16.15 -1.90
C VAL A 22 9.20 -17.31 -2.28
N PRO A 23 9.06 -17.86 -3.50
CA PRO A 23 9.89 -18.98 -3.92
C PRO A 23 11.30 -18.54 -4.27
N LEU A 24 12.30 -19.11 -3.60
CA LEU A 24 13.72 -18.92 -3.90
C LEU A 24 14.38 -20.26 -4.27
N ALA A 25 15.49 -20.20 -4.99
CA ALA A 25 16.21 -21.38 -5.46
C ALA A 25 16.78 -22.22 -4.30
N GLY A 26 17.08 -21.57 -3.16
CA GLY A 26 17.53 -22.22 -1.92
C GLY A 26 16.42 -22.67 -0.96
N GLY A 27 15.14 -22.48 -1.31
CA GLY A 27 13.98 -22.76 -0.47
C GLY A 27 13.00 -21.59 -0.39
N ASP A 28 11.75 -21.85 -0.02
CA ASP A 28 10.74 -20.79 0.05
C ASP A 28 10.86 -19.96 1.32
N LEU A 29 10.72 -18.64 1.20
CA LEU A 29 10.49 -17.76 2.35
C LEU A 29 8.98 -17.60 2.60
N LEU A 30 8.56 -17.73 3.85
CA LEU A 30 7.17 -17.53 4.26
C LEU A 30 7.07 -16.35 5.23
N PHE A 31 6.29 -15.34 4.86
CA PHE A 31 6.06 -14.13 5.67
C PHE A 31 4.62 -14.08 6.16
N ARG A 32 4.40 -13.50 7.36
CA ARG A 32 3.08 -13.05 7.81
C ARG A 32 2.94 -11.56 7.50
N THR A 33 1.88 -11.16 6.82
CA THR A 33 1.64 -9.76 6.42
C THR A 33 0.22 -9.33 6.78
N SER A 34 -0.01 -8.01 6.85
CA SER A 34 -1.33 -7.42 7.10
C SER A 34 -2.09 -7.07 5.81
N GLY A 35 -1.47 -7.17 4.63
CA GLY A 35 -2.05 -6.77 3.35
C GLY A 35 -1.39 -7.46 2.14
N THR A 36 -2.10 -7.45 1.02
CA THR A 36 -1.63 -7.95 -0.29
C THR A 36 -0.75 -6.88 -0.96
N TRP A 37 0.45 -7.25 -1.39
CA TRP A 37 1.41 -6.33 -2.03
C TRP A 37 0.94 -5.90 -3.45
N PRO A 38 1.15 -4.65 -3.91
CA PRO A 38 1.34 -3.40 -3.17
C PRO A 38 0.16 -2.44 -3.40
N ARG A 39 -0.66 -2.26 -2.35
CA ARG A 39 -1.38 -0.99 -2.13
C ARG A 39 -1.01 -0.48 -0.72
N GLU A 40 0.01 0.36 -0.70
CA GLU A 40 0.24 1.44 0.26
C GLU A 40 0.71 1.14 1.70
N LYS A 41 0.84 -0.11 2.15
CA LYS A 41 1.44 -0.37 3.48
C LYS A 41 2.34 -1.60 3.53
N ALA A 42 3.64 -1.39 3.30
CA ALA A 42 4.68 -1.78 4.26
C ALA A 42 6.07 -1.49 3.69
N LEU A 43 6.68 -0.37 4.09
CA LEU A 43 8.12 -0.35 4.28
C LEU A 43 8.39 -1.00 5.64
N PHE A 44 8.99 -2.18 5.65
CA PHE A 44 9.32 -2.87 6.88
C PHE A 44 10.62 -2.29 7.46
N ALA A 45 10.51 -1.56 8.57
CA ALA A 45 11.67 -1.08 9.31
C ALA A 45 12.29 -2.26 10.07
N TYR A 46 13.44 -2.73 9.59
CA TYR A 46 14.20 -3.76 10.29
C TYR A 46 15.69 -3.43 10.17
N PRO A 47 16.46 -3.39 11.26
CA PRO A 47 17.89 -3.25 11.15
C PRO A 47 18.48 -4.54 10.56
N TYR A 48 19.32 -4.41 9.54
CA TYR A 48 19.96 -5.57 8.91
C TYR A 48 20.75 -6.40 9.94
N SER A 49 21.37 -5.76 10.93
CA SER A 49 22.07 -6.44 12.03
C SER A 49 21.18 -7.33 12.90
N GLN A 50 19.88 -7.04 13.00
CA GLN A 50 18.94 -7.86 13.78
C GLN A 50 18.64 -9.21 13.11
N LEU A 51 18.88 -9.33 11.80
CA LEU A 51 18.75 -10.58 11.05
C LEU A 51 19.65 -11.67 11.62
N PHE A 52 20.83 -11.29 12.14
CA PHE A 52 21.79 -12.21 12.75
C PHE A 52 21.48 -12.59 14.20
N LYS A 53 20.37 -12.07 14.75
CA LYS A 53 19.88 -12.40 16.09
C LYS A 53 18.66 -13.33 16.06
N LEU A 54 18.22 -13.74 14.86
CA LEU A 54 17.12 -14.68 14.70
C LEU A 54 17.48 -16.05 15.33
N ASP A 55 16.58 -16.56 16.13
CA ASP A 55 16.68 -17.85 16.84
C ASP A 55 15.83 -18.95 16.19
N ARG A 56 14.76 -18.56 15.47
CA ARG A 56 13.83 -19.49 14.82
C ARG A 56 14.24 -19.93 13.42
N VAL A 57 15.00 -19.09 12.72
CA VAL A 57 15.47 -19.36 11.36
C VAL A 57 16.96 -19.06 11.32
N ARG A 58 17.74 -19.90 10.63
CA ARG A 58 19.17 -19.67 10.46
C ARG A 58 19.38 -18.32 9.78
N PRO A 59 20.10 -17.37 10.41
CA PRO A 59 20.33 -16.05 9.81
C PRO A 59 20.91 -16.10 8.39
N ALA A 60 21.85 -17.03 8.14
CA ALA A 60 22.45 -17.22 6.83
C ALA A 60 21.40 -17.47 5.72
N MET A 61 20.38 -18.29 5.99
CA MET A 61 19.30 -18.56 5.03
C MET A 61 18.54 -17.29 4.64
N VAL A 62 18.29 -16.39 5.61
CA VAL A 62 17.58 -15.13 5.34
C VAL A 62 18.48 -14.14 4.61
N ALA A 63 19.77 -14.06 4.96
CA ALA A 63 20.75 -13.21 4.30
C ALA A 63 20.98 -13.64 2.84
N ASP A 64 21.14 -14.94 2.60
CA ASP A 64 21.31 -15.51 1.26
C ASP A 64 20.05 -15.30 0.43
N GLY A 65 18.86 -15.51 1.01
CA GLY A 65 17.61 -15.27 0.32
C GLY A 65 17.39 -13.81 -0.06
N LEU A 66 17.80 -12.87 0.81
CA LEU A 66 17.78 -11.44 0.50
C LEU A 66 18.73 -11.09 -0.65
N ALA A 67 19.93 -11.66 -0.66
CA ALA A 67 20.88 -11.47 -1.75
C ALA A 67 20.33 -12.02 -3.08
N GLU A 68 19.74 -13.21 -3.05
CA GLU A 68 19.09 -13.82 -4.21
C GLU A 68 17.93 -12.94 -4.74
N LEU A 69 17.10 -12.39 -3.84
CA LEU A 69 16.03 -11.45 -4.17
C LEU A 69 16.57 -10.22 -4.90
N GLN A 70 17.61 -9.59 -4.37
CA GLN A 70 18.19 -8.39 -4.97
C GLN A 70 18.84 -8.67 -6.32
N ILE A 71 19.48 -9.83 -6.50
CA ILE A 71 20.05 -10.25 -7.79
C ILE A 71 18.94 -10.53 -8.82
N ARG A 72 17.88 -11.23 -8.40
CA ARG A 72 16.78 -11.62 -9.30
C ARG A 72 15.91 -10.43 -9.71
N TRP A 73 15.73 -9.46 -8.82
CA TRP A 73 14.92 -8.27 -9.05
C TRP A 73 15.71 -6.99 -8.76
N PRO A 74 16.73 -6.66 -9.58
CA PRO A 74 17.65 -5.55 -9.31
C PRO A 74 16.98 -4.17 -9.29
N ASN A 75 15.82 -4.05 -9.93
CA ASN A 75 15.05 -2.80 -9.98
C ASN A 75 14.04 -2.66 -8.82
N VAL A 76 13.91 -3.66 -7.95
CA VAL A 76 13.02 -3.59 -6.79
C VAL A 76 13.85 -3.16 -5.57
N PRO A 77 13.72 -1.91 -5.10
CA PRO A 77 14.52 -1.43 -3.98
C PRO A 77 14.10 -2.14 -2.68
N VAL A 78 15.06 -2.76 -2.00
CA VAL A 78 14.90 -3.30 -0.65
C VAL A 78 15.77 -2.49 0.30
N VAL A 79 15.15 -1.69 1.18
CA VAL A 79 15.85 -0.74 2.05
C VAL A 79 15.63 -1.07 3.52
N PHE A 80 16.72 -1.21 4.27
CA PHE A 80 16.71 -1.42 5.71
C PHE A 80 16.82 -0.07 6.42
N CYS A 81 15.70 0.43 6.93
CA CYS A 81 15.65 1.75 7.54
C CYS A 81 15.98 1.77 9.03
N GLU A 82 16.29 0.63 9.65
CA GLU A 82 16.62 0.45 11.07
C GLU A 82 15.51 0.80 12.07
N THR A 83 15.01 2.03 12.04
CA THR A 83 13.97 2.54 12.93
C THR A 83 12.70 2.86 12.15
N ARG A 84 11.58 2.91 12.88
CA ARG A 84 10.30 3.32 12.32
C ARG A 84 10.34 4.74 11.74
N GLN A 85 10.95 5.69 12.45
CA GLN A 85 11.00 7.08 12.01
C GLN A 85 11.78 7.23 10.71
N LEU A 86 12.91 6.54 10.58
CA LEU A 86 13.71 6.53 9.34
C LEU A 86 12.96 5.84 8.19
N ALA A 87 12.15 4.81 8.48
CA ALA A 87 11.28 4.20 7.48
C ALA A 87 10.20 5.17 7.01
N GLU A 88 9.55 5.90 7.91
CA GLU A 88 8.56 6.92 7.56
C GLU A 88 9.18 8.01 6.68
N GLU A 89 10.38 8.50 7.04
CA GLU A 89 11.10 9.51 6.27
C GLU A 89 11.51 9.00 4.88
N TYR A 90 12.06 7.77 4.79
CA TYR A 90 12.40 7.16 3.51
C TYR A 90 11.15 7.00 2.63
N THR A 91 10.05 6.50 3.20
CA THR A 91 8.78 6.31 2.48
C THR A 91 8.27 7.65 1.93
N TYR A 92 8.22 8.67 2.79
CA TYR A 92 7.78 10.01 2.40
C TYR A 92 8.61 10.55 1.24
N ARG A 93 9.93 10.50 1.34
CA ARG A 93 10.83 11.01 0.30
C ARG A 93 10.77 10.20 -0.99
N PHE A 94 10.71 8.88 -0.89
CA PHE A 94 10.58 8.00 -2.05
C PHE A 94 9.29 8.28 -2.82
N LEU A 95 8.16 8.38 -2.11
CA LEU A 95 6.86 8.67 -2.73
C LEU A 95 6.80 10.09 -3.30
N ALA A 96 7.39 11.08 -2.62
CA ALA A 96 7.49 12.44 -3.15
C ALA A 96 8.31 12.49 -4.44
N ALA A 97 9.45 11.79 -4.49
CA ALA A 97 10.28 11.69 -5.69
C ALA A 97 9.57 10.94 -6.82
N ALA A 98 8.91 9.82 -6.51
CA ALA A 98 8.13 9.05 -7.48
C ALA A 98 6.96 9.88 -8.06
N ASN A 99 6.27 10.66 -7.22
CA ASN A 99 5.23 11.56 -7.66
C ASN A 99 5.77 12.67 -8.57
N ALA A 100 6.87 13.33 -8.18
CA ALA A 100 7.50 14.35 -9.00
C ALA A 100 7.98 13.81 -10.36
N TRP A 101 8.56 12.60 -10.36
CA TRP A 101 8.94 11.90 -11.58
C TRP A 101 7.71 11.59 -12.44
N ALA A 102 6.67 10.99 -11.87
CA ALA A 102 5.45 10.65 -12.60
C ALA A 102 4.80 11.89 -13.25
N ILE A 103 4.76 13.03 -12.55
CA ILE A 103 4.21 14.28 -13.08
C ILE A 103 5.07 14.84 -14.23
N THR A 104 6.40 14.88 -14.05
CA THR A 104 7.31 15.50 -15.02
C THR A 104 7.55 14.63 -16.25
N GLU A 105 7.76 13.33 -16.07
CA GLU A 105 7.91 12.33 -17.14
C GLU A 105 6.64 12.26 -17.99
N HIS A 106 5.45 12.27 -17.35
CA HIS A 106 4.17 12.28 -18.07
C HIS A 106 3.98 13.56 -18.88
N THR A 107 4.30 14.72 -18.30
CA THR A 107 4.25 16.01 -19.02
C THR A 107 5.25 16.05 -20.19
N ALA A 108 6.42 15.42 -20.05
CA ALA A 108 7.42 15.30 -21.10
C ALA A 108 6.98 14.34 -22.22
N MET A 109 6.47 13.15 -21.87
CA MET A 109 5.94 12.17 -22.83
C MET A 109 4.77 12.75 -23.66
N GLN A 110 3.89 13.54 -23.04
CA GLN A 110 2.79 14.22 -23.74
C GLN A 110 3.24 15.29 -24.73
N ARG A 111 4.41 15.91 -24.53
CA ARG A 111 4.96 16.93 -25.45
C ARG A 111 5.65 16.31 -26.67
N ILE A 112 6.12 15.07 -26.56
CA ILE A 112 6.93 14.38 -27.58
C ILE A 112 6.06 13.52 -28.50
N SER A 113 4.92 13.00 -28.02
CA SER A 113 4.02 12.17 -28.83
C SER A 113 2.88 13.00 -29.46
N PRO A 114 2.68 12.98 -30.79
CA PRO A 114 1.51 13.58 -31.44
C PRO A 114 0.22 12.77 -31.23
N ILE A 115 0.32 11.58 -30.64
CA ILE A 115 -0.80 10.72 -30.27
C ILE A 115 -1.14 11.01 -28.80
N ARG A 116 -2.38 11.47 -28.53
CA ARG A 116 -2.95 11.45 -27.18
C ARG A 116 -2.97 10.00 -26.71
N VAL A 117 -2.04 9.64 -25.84
CA VAL A 117 -2.10 8.38 -25.12
C VAL A 117 -3.18 8.57 -24.06
N ASP A 118 -4.36 7.97 -24.26
CA ASP A 118 -5.36 7.84 -23.20
C ASP A 118 -4.83 6.83 -22.18
N ILE A 119 -4.07 7.32 -21.21
CA ILE A 119 -3.52 6.51 -20.11
C ILE A 119 -4.62 6.33 -19.05
N ALA A 120 -5.67 5.58 -19.40
CA ALA A 120 -6.68 5.12 -18.45
C ALA A 120 -6.17 4.03 -17.47
N HIS A 121 -4.85 3.77 -17.44
CA HIS A 121 -4.27 2.64 -16.70
C HIS A 121 -3.55 3.02 -15.38
N LEU A 122 -3.22 4.30 -15.17
CA LEU A 122 -2.71 4.77 -13.87
C LEU A 122 -3.83 5.25 -12.93
N ASP A 123 -5.02 5.54 -13.46
CA ASP A 123 -6.21 5.91 -12.68
C ASP A 123 -6.94 4.71 -12.06
N GLN A 124 -6.45 3.48 -12.28
CA GLN A 124 -7.00 2.27 -11.66
C GLN A 124 -6.47 2.02 -10.24
N ALA A 125 -6.02 3.05 -9.52
CA ALA A 125 -6.09 3.01 -8.07
C ALA A 125 -7.55 2.72 -7.69
N PRO A 126 -7.83 1.82 -6.72
CA PRO A 126 -9.20 1.63 -6.31
C PRO A 126 -9.66 3.00 -5.81
N ALA A 127 -10.76 3.51 -6.37
CA ALA A 127 -11.36 4.72 -5.84
C ALA A 127 -11.42 4.60 -4.31
N ALA A 128 -11.05 5.67 -3.61
CA ALA A 128 -11.14 5.72 -2.16
C ALA A 128 -12.47 5.07 -1.75
N PRO A 129 -12.48 4.13 -0.78
CA PRO A 129 -13.66 3.35 -0.47
C PRO A 129 -14.84 4.30 -0.34
N THR A 130 -15.85 4.11 -1.20
CA THR A 130 -17.06 4.91 -1.16
C THR A 130 -17.57 4.90 0.27
N PRO A 131 -17.82 6.07 0.88
CA PRO A 131 -18.23 6.10 2.27
C PRO A 131 -19.53 5.31 2.41
N SER A 132 -19.60 4.49 3.45
CA SER A 132 -20.81 3.77 3.76
C SER A 132 -21.93 4.75 4.13
N THR A 133 -23.18 4.34 3.88
CA THR A 133 -24.36 5.09 4.34
C THR A 133 -24.35 5.36 5.86
N ALA A 134 -23.63 4.56 6.65
CA ALA A 134 -23.48 4.75 8.09
C ALA A 134 -22.54 5.90 8.42
N GLU A 135 -21.41 6.01 7.72
CA GLU A 135 -20.43 7.08 7.89
C GLU A 135 -21.01 8.44 7.48
N VAL A 136 -21.69 8.51 6.33
CA VAL A 136 -22.35 9.74 5.87
C VAL A 136 -23.45 10.16 6.85
N ARG A 137 -24.18 9.21 7.45
CA ARG A 137 -25.21 9.50 8.46
C ARG A 137 -24.61 10.00 9.78
N ALA A 138 -23.49 9.42 10.22
CA ALA A 138 -22.79 9.87 11.42
C ALA A 138 -22.29 11.31 11.26
N TRP A 139 -21.68 11.61 10.10
CA TRP A 139 -21.24 12.96 9.74
C TRP A 139 -22.40 13.96 9.69
N ALA A 140 -23.51 13.59 9.05
CA ALA A 140 -24.69 14.44 8.96
C ALA A 140 -25.26 14.79 10.34
N ARG A 141 -25.30 13.83 11.27
CA ARG A 141 -25.71 14.09 12.66
C ARG A 141 -24.74 15.02 13.39
N SER A 142 -23.42 14.85 13.20
CA SER A 142 -22.43 15.73 13.84
C SER A 142 -22.47 17.17 13.31
N THR A 143 -22.93 17.38 12.07
CA THR A 143 -23.10 18.71 11.46
C THR A 143 -24.50 19.29 11.67
N GLY A 144 -25.40 18.56 12.36
CA GLY A 144 -26.77 19.02 12.64
C GLY A 144 -27.76 18.83 11.50
N LEU A 145 -27.42 18.07 10.45
CA LEU A 145 -28.32 17.77 9.34
C LEU A 145 -29.34 16.69 9.72
N PRO A 146 -30.64 16.90 9.43
CA PRO A 146 -31.69 15.94 9.78
C PRO A 146 -31.61 14.70 8.87
N VAL A 147 -31.34 13.54 9.47
CA VAL A 147 -31.24 12.26 8.75
C VAL A 147 -32.03 11.15 9.44
N PRO A 148 -32.72 10.26 8.69
CA PRO A 148 -33.40 9.11 9.27
C PRO A 148 -32.45 8.12 9.94
N ASP A 149 -32.90 7.46 11.01
CA ASP A 149 -32.08 6.52 11.76
C ASP A 149 -31.67 5.27 10.98
N ARG A 150 -32.50 4.85 10.01
CA ARG A 150 -32.25 3.72 9.12
C ARG A 150 -32.71 4.03 7.71
N GLY A 151 -32.21 3.26 6.75
CA GLY A 151 -32.61 3.36 5.34
C GLY A 151 -31.74 4.31 4.53
N ARG A 152 -32.18 4.59 3.30
CA ARG A 152 -31.43 5.37 2.31
C ARG A 152 -31.38 6.85 2.70
N LEU A 153 -30.20 7.45 2.60
CA LEU A 153 -30.05 8.90 2.77
C LEU A 153 -30.55 9.64 1.54
N ARG A 154 -31.07 10.85 1.75
CA ARG A 154 -31.52 11.73 0.68
C ARG A 154 -30.32 12.19 -0.17
N PRO A 155 -30.48 12.42 -1.49
CA PRO A 155 -29.39 12.84 -2.38
C PRO A 155 -28.68 14.12 -1.92
N GLU A 156 -29.43 15.05 -1.34
CA GLU A 156 -28.98 16.33 -0.77
C GLU A 156 -27.95 16.15 0.37
N ILE A 157 -28.05 15.08 1.16
CA ILE A 157 -27.07 14.76 2.22
C ILE A 157 -25.76 14.24 1.61
N TRP A 158 -25.85 13.49 0.51
CA TRP A 158 -24.68 13.02 -0.23
C TRP A 158 -23.94 14.17 -0.90
N ALA A 159 -24.66 15.12 -1.51
CA ALA A 159 -24.06 16.31 -2.11
C ALA A 159 -23.27 17.13 -1.08
N ALA A 160 -23.89 17.43 0.08
CA ALA A 160 -23.23 18.18 1.15
C ALA A 160 -21.97 17.47 1.71
N TRP A 161 -21.99 16.14 1.76
CA TRP A 161 -20.82 15.36 2.18
C TRP A 161 -19.68 15.48 1.16
N TYR A 162 -19.99 15.39 -0.14
CA TYR A 162 -18.98 15.54 -1.20
C TYR A 162 -18.40 16.95 -1.24
N ASP A 163 -19.23 18.00 -1.10
CA ASP A 163 -18.76 19.39 -1.07
C ASP A 163 -17.81 19.66 0.12
N THR A 164 -18.14 19.11 1.30
CA THR A 164 -17.30 19.26 2.50
C THR A 164 -15.98 18.51 2.36
N ASN A 165 -16.01 17.27 1.87
CA ASN A 165 -14.81 16.43 1.77
C ASN A 165 -13.95 16.71 0.52
N SER A 166 -14.50 17.37 -0.49
CA SER A 166 -13.70 17.92 -1.61
C SER A 166 -12.98 19.20 -1.20
N SER A 167 -13.61 20.05 -0.38
CA SER A 167 -13.00 21.28 0.16
C SER A 167 -11.86 21.01 1.17
N ASN A 168 -11.86 19.84 1.82
CA ASN A 168 -10.84 19.44 2.81
C ASN A 168 -9.58 18.80 2.19
N ARG A 169 -9.47 18.74 0.84
CA ARG A 169 -8.33 18.16 0.10
C ARG A 169 -7.33 19.22 -0.44
N THR A 170 -7.55 20.50 -0.21
CA THR A 170 -6.63 21.62 -0.48
C THR A 170 -5.97 22.11 0.79
#